data_AF-A0A1J4Z7T9-F1
#
_entry.id   AF-A0A1J4Z7T9-F1
#
_cell.length_a   1.000
_cell.length_b   1.000
_cell.length_c   1.000
_cell.angle_alpha   90.00
_cell.angle_beta   90.00
_cell.angle_gamma   90.00
#
_symmetry.space_group_name_H-M   'P 1'
#
loop_
_entity.id
_entity.type
_entity.pdbx_description
1 polymer ?
#
loop_
_entity_poly.entity_id
_entity_poly.type
_entity_poly.pdbx_seq_one_letter_code
_entity_poly.pdbx_strand_id
1 'polypeptide(L)' 'MKTTRKQAPTPNEPATGANSEAPLSIDDFQAQVAEAAYFLAQQRGFSPGFEMEDWLAAEAQVRTRSDNA' A
#
# COMPACT_ATOMS: atom_id res chain seq x y z
N MET A 1 16.88 -27.70 2.33
CA MET A 1 15.93 -27.55 3.47
C MET A 1 14.94 -26.44 3.13
N LYS A 2 13.70 -26.59 3.59
CA LYS A 2 12.48 -25.93 3.12
C LYS A 2 12.49 -24.40 3.32
N THR A 3 12.04 -23.63 2.33
CA THR A 3 10.99 -22.60 2.52
C THR A 3 10.37 -22.24 1.16
N THR A 4 9.29 -22.95 0.81
CA THR A 4 8.24 -22.37 -0.02
C THR A 4 7.61 -21.24 0.80
N ARG A 5 7.62 -20.01 0.27
CA ARG A 5 6.87 -18.89 0.84
C ARG A 5 5.95 -18.37 -0.27
N LYS A 6 4.84 -19.07 -0.53
CA LYS A 6 3.48 -18.69 -0.12
C LYS A 6 3.23 -17.18 -0.17
N GLN A 7 2.69 -16.80 -1.33
CA GLN A 7 1.60 -15.87 -1.55
C GLN A 7 1.84 -14.42 -1.11
N ALA A 8 2.08 -13.58 -2.11
CA ALA A 8 1.69 -12.18 -2.12
C ALA A 8 0.22 -12.06 -1.66
N PRO A 9 -0.13 -11.02 -0.89
CA PRO A 9 -1.51 -10.80 -0.52
C PRO A 9 -2.32 -10.67 -1.81
N THR A 10 -3.31 -11.54 -1.96
CA THR A 10 -4.34 -11.40 -2.98
C THR A 10 -4.98 -10.03 -2.79
N PRO A 11 -4.98 -9.16 -3.82
CA PRO A 11 -5.75 -7.93 -3.76
C PRO A 11 -7.22 -8.36 -3.71
N ASN A 12 -7.85 -8.22 -2.55
CA ASN A 12 -9.29 -8.05 -2.54
C ASN A 12 -9.52 -6.69 -3.19
N GLU A 13 -9.85 -6.71 -4.48
CA GLU A 13 -10.43 -5.57 -5.17
C GLU A 13 -11.60 -5.03 -4.32
N PRO A 14 -11.60 -3.72 -4.07
CA PRO A 14 -12.47 -2.90 -4.88
C PRO A 14 -11.61 -2.08 -5.84
N ALA A 15 -11.71 -2.44 -7.11
CA ALA A 15 -11.59 -1.45 -8.17
C ALA A 15 -12.68 -0.39 -7.92
N THR A 16 -12.29 0.78 -7.42
CA THR A 16 -13.10 1.99 -7.57
C THR A 16 -12.15 3.13 -7.87
N GLY A 17 -11.81 3.24 -9.15
CA GLY A 17 -11.44 4.53 -9.70
C GLY A 17 -12.67 5.43 -9.65
N ALA A 18 -12.54 6.57 -8.99
CA ALA A 18 -13.02 7.86 -9.50
C ALA A 18 -12.79 8.93 -8.43
N ASN A 19 -11.99 9.92 -8.82
CA ASN A 19 -11.92 11.25 -8.22
C ASN A 19 -13.23 11.67 -7.56
N SER A 20 -13.17 11.97 -6.27
CA SER A 20 -14.05 12.95 -5.64
C SER A 20 -13.29 13.53 -4.46
N GLU A 21 -13.13 14.84 -4.54
CA GLU A 21 -12.50 15.80 -3.63
C GLU A 21 -13.24 15.86 -2.27
N ALA A 22 -13.52 14.69 -1.68
CA ALA A 22 -14.06 14.54 -0.35
C ALA A 22 -12.88 14.36 0.62
N PRO A 23 -12.96 14.86 1.86
CA PRO A 23 -11.94 14.59 2.86
C PRO A 23 -11.76 13.08 2.96
N LEU A 24 -10.53 12.62 2.66
CA LEU A 24 -10.19 11.20 2.57
C LEU A 24 -10.74 10.48 3.81
N SER A 25 -11.65 9.54 3.61
CA SER A 25 -12.07 8.65 4.69
C SER A 25 -10.84 7.91 5.21
N ILE A 26 -10.83 7.58 6.50
CA ILE A 26 -9.77 6.76 7.10
C ILE A 26 -9.57 5.45 6.30
N ASP A 27 -10.66 4.90 5.76
CA ASP A 27 -10.64 3.69 4.94
C ASP A 27 -9.94 3.93 3.58
N ASP A 28 -10.19 5.08 2.95
CA ASP A 28 -9.55 5.47 1.68
C ASP A 28 -8.06 5.75 1.87
N PHE A 29 -7.68 6.31 3.03
CA PHE A 29 -6.27 6.50 3.38
C PHE A 29 -5.56 5.16 3.53
N GLN A 30 -6.13 4.22 4.30
CA GLN A 30 -5.55 2.89 4.50
C GLN A 30 -5.43 2.11 3.18
N ALA A 31 -6.43 2.19 2.31
CA ALA A 31 -6.39 1.55 0.99
C ALA A 31 -5.22 2.08 0.14
N GLN A 32 -5.02 3.39 0.09
CA GLN A 32 -3.90 4.01 -0.63
C GLN A 32 -2.54 3.63 -0.03
N VAL A 33 -2.45 3.54 1.30
CA VAL A 33 -1.22 3.12 1.98
C VAL A 33 -0.90 1.67 1.67
N ALA A 34 -1.91 0.79 1.70
CA ALA A 34 -1.73 -0.62 1.36
C ALA A 34 -1.27 -0.81 -0.10
N GLU A 35 -1.84 -0.05 -1.04
CA GLU A 35 -1.45 -0.06 -2.44
C GLU A 35 0.00 0.42 -2.65
N ALA A 36 0.37 1.55 -2.03
CA ALA A 36 1.73 2.06 -2.11
C ALA A 36 2.76 1.09 -1.47
N ALA A 37 2.44 0.50 -0.32
CA ALA A 37 3.29 -0.50 0.33
C ALA A 37 3.46 -1.76 -0.54
N TYR A 38 2.40 -2.18 -1.23
CA TYR A 38 2.46 -3.28 -2.19
C TYR A 38 3.45 -2.99 -3.33
N PHE A 39 3.41 -1.80 -3.92
CA PHE A 39 4.35 -1.44 -4.99
C PHE A 39 5.80 -1.34 -4.49
N LEU A 40 6.02 -0.79 -3.30
CA LEU A 40 7.35 -0.74 -2.69
C LEU A 40 7.91 -2.15 -2.39
N ALA A 41 7.05 -3.05 -1.89
CA ALA A 41 7.39 -4.46 -1.71
C ALA A 41 7.64 -5.17 -3.05
N GLN A 42 6.86 -4.85 -4.09
CA GLN A 42 7.05 -5.41 -5.43
C GLN A 42 8.39 -4.99 -6.04
N GLN A 43 8.79 -3.72 -5.90
CA GLN A 43 10.07 -3.20 -6.42
C GLN A 43 11.28 -3.92 -5.83
N ARG A 44 11.17 -4.41 -4.58
CA ARG A 44 12.20 -5.20 -3.89
C ARG A 44 12.01 -6.72 -4.01
N GLY A 45 11.06 -7.18 -4.83
CA GLY A 45 10.79 -8.60 -5.04
C GLY A 45 10.17 -9.30 -3.82
N PHE A 46 9.41 -8.58 -3.01
CA PHE A 46 8.75 -9.06 -1.79
C PHE A 46 9.74 -9.68 -0.78
N SER A 47 10.92 -9.07 -0.66
CA SER A 47 11.90 -9.48 0.34
C SER A 47 11.32 -9.33 1.74
N PRO A 48 11.33 -10.38 2.57
CA PRO A 48 10.75 -10.33 3.90
C PRO A 48 11.60 -9.54 4.89
N GLY A 49 10.98 -9.05 5.96
CA GLY A 49 11.63 -8.23 6.98
C GLY A 49 11.69 -6.74 6.63
N PHE A 50 10.90 -6.31 5.63
CA PHE A 50 10.79 -4.92 5.24
C PHE A 50 9.32 -4.43 5.15
N GLU A 51 8.38 -5.27 5.60
CA GLU A 51 6.95 -5.02 5.46
C GLU A 51 6.53 -3.75 6.23
N MET A 52 7.15 -3.51 7.39
CA MET A 52 6.84 -2.34 8.22
C MET A 52 7.43 -1.06 7.64
N GLU A 53 8.63 -1.14 7.09
CA GLU A 53 9.31 -0.06 6.39
C GLU A 53 8.55 0.33 5.12
N ASP A 54 8.04 -0.67 4.38
CA ASP A 54 7.15 -0.46 3.23
C ASP A 54 5.90 0.31 3.62
N TRP A 55 5.27 -0.10 4.71
CA TRP A 55 4.04 0.52 5.18
C TRP A 55 4.28 1.95 5.68
N LEU A 56 5.35 2.19 6.43
CA LEU A 56 5.73 3.54 6.90
C LEU A 56 6.09 4.47 5.73
N ALA A 57 6.82 3.98 4.74
CA ALA A 57 7.16 4.76 3.54
C ALA A 57 5.91 5.08 2.71
N ALA A 58 4.98 4.13 2.61
CA ALA A 58 3.69 4.32 1.96
C ALA A 58 2.82 5.36 2.67
N GLU A 59 2.69 5.30 4.00
CA GLU A 59 1.97 6.31 4.79
C GLU A 59 2.50 7.73 4.54
N ALA A 60 3.83 7.89 4.54
CA ALA A 60 4.46 9.17 4.27
C ALA A 60 4.16 9.69 2.85
N GLN A 61 4.18 8.81 1.84
CA GLN A 61 3.83 9.18 0.47
C GLN A 61 2.37 9.61 0.34
N VAL A 62 1.44 8.83 0.89
CA VAL A 62 0.00 9.14 0.82
C VAL A 62 -0.28 10.44 1.55
N ARG A 63 0.26 10.62 2.76
CA ARG A 63 0.09 11.85 3.53
C ARG A 63 0.60 13.09 2.80
N THR A 64 1.76 12.99 2.16
CA THR A 64 2.33 14.10 1.36
C THR A 64 1.45 14.43 0.17
N ARG A 65 0.89 13.41 -0.50
CA ARG A 65 -0.03 13.60 -1.64
C ARG A 65 -1.35 14.22 -1.22
N SER A 66 -1.86 13.89 -0.03
CA SER A 66 -3.08 14.44 0.55
C SER A 66 -2.92 15.87 1.07
N ASP A 67 -1.74 16.24 1.57
CA ASP A 67 -1.44 17.58 2.09
C ASP A 67 -1.22 18.61 0.97
N ASN A 68 -0.77 18.14 -0.20
CA ASN A 68 -0.49 18.96 -1.39
C ASN A 68 -1.66 19.02 -2.39
N ALA A 69 -2.88 18.69 -1.95
CA ALA A 69 -4.11 18.68 -2.75
C ALA A 69 -5.01 19.87 -2.42
#